data_AF-A0A9X6QNZ0-F1
#
_entry.id   AF-A0A9X6QNZ0-F1
#
_cell.length_a   1.000
_cell.length_b   1.000
_cell.length_c   1.000
_cell.angle_alpha   90.00
_cell.angle_beta   90.00
_cell.angle_gamma   90.00
#
_symmetry.space_group_name_H-M   'P 1'
#
loop_
_entity.id
_entity.type
_entity.pdbx_description
1 polymer ?
#
loop_
_entity_poly.entity_id
_entity_poly.type
_entity_poly.pdbx_seq_one_letter_code
_entity_poly.pdbx_strand_id
1 'polypeptide(L)'
;MKEIEKYMFLMEASIKHDIPYETMKSRVKPSRANAQQLDSMINRGIIRYFEPPRDSNKTYQRTPRQWLVTDIAIKEWFPEKF
;
A
#
# COMPACT_ATOMS: atom_id res chain seq x y z
N MET A 1 4.82 -4.57 20.76
CA MET A 1 4.11 -4.79 19.48
C MET A 1 4.68 -6.04 18.84
N LYS A 2 3.87 -7.06 18.58
CA LYS A 2 4.36 -8.21 17.82
C LYS A 2 4.64 -7.73 16.39
N GLU A 3 5.73 -8.17 15.75
CA GLU A 3 6.09 -7.67 14.41
C GLU A 3 4.99 -7.91 13.36
N ILE A 4 4.15 -8.93 13.59
CA ILE A 4 3.01 -9.29 12.75
C ILE A 4 1.89 -8.22 12.76
N GLU A 5 1.80 -7.39 13.81
CA GLU A 5 0.78 -6.34 13.96
C GLU A 5 1.18 -5.02 13.28
N LYS A 6 2.39 -4.94 12.70
CA LYS A 6 2.91 -3.69 12.12
C LYS A 6 2.24 -3.34 10.79
N TYR A 7 1.84 -4.35 10.02
CA TYR A 7 1.29 -4.17 8.67
C TYR A 7 -0.22 -4.38 8.67
N MET A 8 -0.89 -3.62 7.82
CA MET A 8 -2.31 -3.74 7.55
C MET A 8 -2.57 -3.57 6.07
N PHE A 9 -3.64 -4.18 5.56
CA PHE A 9 -4.09 -3.94 4.19
C PHE A 9 -4.55 -2.49 4.02
N LEU A 10 -4.54 -1.97 2.79
CA LEU A 10 -5.04 -0.62 2.51
C LEU A 10 -6.49 -0.41 2.99
N MET A 11 -7.32 -1.46 2.93
CA MET A 11 -8.70 -1.40 3.43
C MET A 11 -8.75 -1.27 4.96
N GLU A 12 -7.91 -2.03 5.67
CA GLU A 12 -7.80 -1.93 7.13
C GLU A 12 -7.26 -0.56 7.54
N ALA A 13 -6.23 -0.05 6.85
CA ALA A 13 -5.71 1.30 7.08
C ALA A 13 -6.77 2.37 6.82
N SER A 14 -7.57 2.20 5.77
CA SER A 14 -8.66 3.12 5.41
C SER A 14 -9.69 3.22 6.54
N ILE A 15 -10.11 2.08 7.08
CA ILE A 15 -11.06 2.00 8.19
C ILE A 15 -10.45 2.56 9.48
N LYS A 16 -9.20 2.17 9.80
CA LYS A 16 -8.51 2.56 11.04
C LYS A 16 -8.28 4.06 11.16
N HIS A 17 -7.95 4.73 10.05
CA HIS A 17 -7.52 6.13 10.04
C HIS A 17 -8.55 7.10 9.45
N ASP A 18 -9.74 6.59 9.11
CA ASP A 18 -10.82 7.37 8.48
C ASP A 18 -10.33 8.13 7.23
N ILE A 19 -9.70 7.39 6.32
CA ILE A 19 -9.20 7.89 5.03
C ILE A 19 -9.87 7.08 3.93
N PRO A 20 -10.51 7.70 2.92
CA PRO A 20 -11.17 6.95 1.85
C PRO A 20 -10.24 5.97 1.15
N TYR A 21 -10.71 4.75 0.90
CA TYR A 21 -9.91 3.68 0.29
C TYR A 21 -9.27 4.09 -1.04
N GLU A 22 -10.00 4.80 -1.91
CA GLU A 22 -9.46 5.28 -3.18
C GLU A 22 -8.34 6.33 -3.00
N THR A 23 -8.40 7.14 -1.93
CA THR A 23 -7.32 8.06 -1.55
C THR A 23 -6.08 7.27 -1.13
N MET A 24 -6.26 6.22 -0.31
CA MET A 24 -5.16 5.34 0.09
C MET A 24 -4.52 4.64 -1.13
N LYS A 25 -5.37 4.09 -2.00
CA LYS A 25 -4.97 3.40 -3.24
C LYS A 25 -4.22 4.32 -4.21
N SER A 26 -4.51 5.62 -4.21
CA SER A 26 -3.80 6.59 -5.04
C SER A 26 -2.31 6.70 -4.69
N ARG A 27 -1.95 6.47 -3.41
CA ARG A 27 -0.57 6.56 -2.90
C ARG A 27 0.33 5.39 -3.30
N VAL A 28 -0.26 4.28 -3.72
CA VAL A 28 0.47 3.08 -4.16
C VAL A 28 0.38 2.84 -5.67
N LYS A 29 -0.37 3.67 -6.41
CA LYS A 29 -0.47 3.57 -7.88
C LYS A 29 0.76 4.25 -8.50
N PRO A 30 1.64 3.55 -9.22
CA PRO A 30 2.86 4.15 -9.79
C PRO A 30 2.59 5.34 -10.72
N SER A 31 1.42 5.38 -11.37
CA SER A 31 1.02 6.48 -12.27
C SER A 31 0.51 7.74 -11.55
N ARG A 32 0.23 7.66 -10.24
CA ARG A 32 -0.34 8.77 -9.45
C ARG A 32 0.49 9.09 -8.20
N ALA A 33 1.18 8.10 -7.66
CA ALA A 33 2.10 8.25 -6.55
C ALA A 33 3.39 8.93 -7.03
N ASN A 34 4.05 9.64 -6.13
CA ASN A 34 5.43 10.00 -6.33
C ASN A 34 6.27 8.70 -6.30
N ALA A 35 6.75 8.27 -7.47
CA ALA A 35 7.46 7.00 -7.63
C ALA A 35 8.69 6.91 -6.71
N GLN A 36 9.45 7.99 -6.56
CA GLN A 36 10.62 8.03 -5.69
C GLN A 36 10.23 7.86 -4.21
N GLN A 37 9.14 8.48 -3.78
CA GLN A 37 8.63 8.32 -2.43
C GLN A 37 8.17 6.88 -2.19
N LEU A 38 7.38 6.32 -3.12
CA LEU A 38 6.87 4.96 -3.00
C LEU A 38 8.01 3.93 -2.93
N ASP A 39 9.02 4.05 -3.80
CA ASP A 39 10.20 3.18 -3.79
C ASP A 39 11.01 3.32 -2.49
N SER A 40 11.19 4.55 -2.00
CA SER A 40 11.83 4.80 -0.70
C SER A 40 11.10 4.10 0.44
N MET A 41 9.77 4.19 0.47
CA MET A 41 8.93 3.56 1.50
C MET A 41 8.95 2.03 1.41
N ILE A 42 9.04 1.47 0.20
CA ILE A 42 9.25 0.03 -0.02
C ILE A 42 10.63 -0.40 0.50
N ASN A 43 11.69 0.33 0.14
CA ASN A 43 13.07 0.04 0.57
C ASN A 43 13.23 0.13 2.10
N ARG A 44 12.54 1.08 2.73
CA ARG A 44 12.50 1.22 4.19
C ARG A 44 11.63 0.16 4.88
N GLY A 45 10.90 -0.65 4.11
CA GLY A 45 10.03 -1.69 4.64
C GLY A 45 8.86 -1.13 5.45
N ILE A 46 8.35 0.06 5.12
CA ILE A 46 7.12 0.59 5.73
C ILE A 46 5.89 0.36 4.83
N ILE A 47 6.12 -0.08 3.59
CA ILE A 47 5.15 -0.56 2.61
C ILE A 47 5.66 -1.86 1.99
N ARG A 48 4.75 -2.79 1.71
CA ARG A 48 5.02 -4.01 0.93
C ARG A 48 3.88 -4.25 -0.05
N TYR A 49 4.16 -5.03 -1.09
CA TYR A 49 3.12 -5.51 -1.99
C TYR A 49 3.35 -6.95 -2.40
N PHE A 50 2.27 -7.61 -2.74
CA PHE A 50 2.25 -8.90 -3.40
C PHE A 50 1.79 -8.68 -4.85
N GLU A 51 2.64 -9.05 -5.81
CA GLU A 51 2.25 -9.17 -7.21
C GLU A 51 2.01 -10.65 -7.53
N PRO A 52 0.76 -11.05 -7.84
CA PRO A 52 0.48 -12.42 -8.23
C PRO A 52 1.22 -12.76 -9.55
N PRO A 53 1.67 -14.01 -9.72
CA PRO A 53 2.36 -14.44 -10.93
C PRO A 53 1.48 -14.18 -12.16
N ARG A 54 2.09 -13.64 -13.22
CA ARG A 54 1.41 -13.44 -14.49
C ARG A 54 1.37 -14.78 -15.23
N ASP A 55 0.16 -15.27 -15.51
CA ASP A 55 -0.02 -16.43 -16.38
C ASP A 55 0.46 -16.08 -17.80
N SER A 56 1.43 -16.85 -18.30
CA SER A 56 1.98 -16.72 -19.65
C SER A 56 0.93 -17.06 -20.73
N ASN A 57 -0.08 -17.86 -20.38
CA ASN A 57 -1.11 -18.30 -21.33
C ASN A 57 -2.25 -17.29 -21.54
N LYS A 58 -2.18 -16.09 -20.93
CA LYS A 58 -3.12 -14.97 -21.10
C LYS A 58 -4.61 -15.29 -20.83
N THR A 59 -4.92 -16.46 -20.29
CA THR A 59 -6.31 -16.87 -20.02
C THR A 59 -6.88 -16.26 -18.74
N TYR A 60 -6.04 -15.63 -17.91
CA TYR A 60 -6.41 -15.18 -16.57
C TYR A 60 -6.67 -13.67 -16.46
N GLN A 61 -7.68 -13.32 -15.65
CA GLN A 61 -7.96 -11.94 -15.24
C GLN A 61 -6.77 -11.35 -14.48
N ARG A 62 -6.41 -10.09 -14.76
CA ARG A 62 -5.34 -9.38 -14.07
C ARG A 62 -5.72 -9.17 -12.60
N THR A 63 -5.22 -10.04 -11.72
CA THR A 63 -5.38 -9.85 -10.27
C THR A 63 -4.56 -8.62 -9.84
N PRO A 64 -5.18 -7.61 -9.19
CA PRO A 64 -4.47 -6.42 -8.77
C PRO A 64 -3.44 -6.75 -7.68
N ARG A 65 -2.35 -5.98 -7.64
CA ARG A 65 -1.38 -6.04 -6.55
C ARG A 65 -2.08 -5.79 -5.22
N GLN A 66 -1.79 -6.61 -4.23
CA GLN A 66 -2.23 -6.38 -2.86
C GLN A 66 -1.14 -5.60 -2.12
N TRP A 67 -1.54 -4.59 -1.36
CA TRP A 67 -0.62 -3.68 -0.68
C TRP A 67 -0.82 -3.76 0.83
N LEU A 68 0.31 -3.80 1.53
CA LEU A 68 0.41 -3.79 2.98
C LEU A 68 1.17 -2.54 3.40
N VAL A 69 0.65 -1.84 4.39
CA VAL A 69 1.17 -0.56 4.87
C VAL A 69 1.28 -0.55 6.38
N THR A 70 2.20 0.24 6.90
CA THR A 70 2.36 0.46 8.35
C THR A 70 1.75 1.80 8.76
N ASP A 71 1.52 2.02 10.05
CA ASP A 71 1.09 3.34 10.55
C ASP A 71 2.09 4.46 10.20
N ILE A 72 3.38 4.14 10.11
CA ILE A 72 4.43 5.09 9.70
C ILE A 72 4.18 5.56 8.26
N ALA A 73 3.83 4.64 7.35
CA ALA A 73 3.51 5.00 5.98
C ALA A 73 2.29 5.94 5.88
N ILE A 74 1.27 5.72 6.72
CA ILE A 74 0.09 6.58 6.76
C ILE A 74 0.46 7.98 7.24
N LYS A 75 1.25 8.09 8.32
CA LYS A 75 1.74 9.38 8.83
C LYS A 75 2.54 10.16 7.78
N GLU A 76 3.37 9.48 6.99
CA GLU A 76 4.14 10.13 5.93
C GLU A 76 3.27 10.61 4.75
N TRP A 77 2.19 9.90 4.43
CA TRP A 77 1.27 10.30 3.36
C TRP A 77 0.26 11.37 3.76
N PHE A 78 -0.09 11.41 5.04
CA PHE A 78 -1.15 12.24 5.59
C PHE A 78 -0.71 12.84 6.94
N PRO A 79 0.33 13.70 6.94
CA PRO A 79 0.85 14.28 8.18
C PRO A 79 -0.20 15.09 8.93
N GLU A 80 -1.11 15.78 8.23
CA GLU A 80 -2.18 16.61 8.83
C GLU A 80 -3.23 15.83 9.65
N LYS A 81 -3.17 14.50 9.66
CA LYS A 81 -4.10 13.63 10.40
C LYS A 81 -3.56 13.20 11.77
N PHE A 82 -2.32 13.56 12.13
CA PHE A 82 -1.62 13.11 13.35
C PHE A 82 -0.78 14.21 13.98
#